data_AF-A0A2P6W194-F1
#
_entry.id   AF-A0A2P6W194-F1
#
_cell.length_a   1.000
_cell.length_b   1.000
_cell.length_c   1.000
_cell.angle_alpha   90.00
_cell.angle_beta   90.00
_cell.angle_gamma   90.00
#
_symmetry.space_group_name_H-M   'P 1'
#
loop_
_entity.id
_entity.type
_entity.pdbx_description
1 polymer ?
#
loop_
_entity_poly.entity_id
_entity_poly.type
_entity_poly.pdbx_seq_one_letter_code
_entity_poly.pdbx_strand_id
1 'polypeptide(L)' 'MAECKYCGEELQKTEGKLMVLQSGKKVHFCNSKCEKNWKNNRQHEYPSKQK' A
#
# COMPACT_ATOMS: atom_id res chain seq x y z
N MET A 1 2.53 13.27 1.01
CA MET A 1 3.23 12.45 0.02
C MET A 1 2.29 11.34 -0.49
N ALA A 2 2.76 10.28 -1.14
CA ALA A 2 1.90 9.15 -1.51
C ALA A 2 1.68 8.25 -0.29
N GLU A 3 0.49 7.67 -0.13
CA GLU A 3 0.18 6.76 0.98
C GLU A 3 0.10 5.30 0.49
N CYS A 4 0.56 4.38 1.32
CA CYS A 4 0.42 2.96 1.05
C CYS A 4 -1.06 2.55 1.11
N LYS A 5 -1.59 1.99 0.04
CA LYS A 5 -2.99 1.56 -0.06
C LYS A 5 -3.41 0.53 1.00
N TYR A 6 -2.44 -0.22 1.52
CA TYR A 6 -2.70 -1.32 2.46
C TYR A 6 -2.56 -0.89 3.93
N CYS A 7 -1.36 -0.47 4.35
CA CYS A 7 -1.10 -0.09 5.74
C CYS A 7 -1.49 1.37 6.05
N GLY A 8 -1.59 2.26 5.05
CA GLY A 8 -1.89 3.68 5.25
C GLY A 8 -0.68 4.53 5.63
N GLU A 9 0.51 3.94 5.72
CA GLU A 9 1.75 4.68 6.04
C GLU A 9 2.16 5.58 4.88
N GLU A 10 2.74 6.73 5.23
CA GLU A 10 3.26 7.69 4.25
C GLU A 10 4.54 7.17 3.59
N LEU A 11 4.61 7.28 2.27
CA LEU A 11 5.74 6.84 1.47
C LEU A 11 6.75 7.97 1.28
N GLN A 12 8.02 7.66 1.56
CA GLN A 12 9.15 8.51 1.19
C GLN A 12 9.31 8.53 -0.34
N LYS A 13 9.80 9.65 -0.90
CA LYS A 13 9.84 9.90 -2.36
C LYS A 13 10.59 8.83 -3.17
N THR A 14 11.53 8.12 -2.55
CA THR A 14 12.39 7.11 -3.20
C THR A 14 12.02 5.67 -2.81
N GLU A 15 10.93 5.47 -2.08
CA GLU A 15 10.54 4.16 -1.53
C GLU A 15 9.17 3.69 -2.04
N GLY A 16 8.97 2.37 -1.94
CA GLY A 16 7.73 1.73 -2.35
C GLY A 16 7.63 1.46 -3.84
N LYS A 17 6.41 1.15 -4.28
CA LYS A 17 6.09 0.74 -5.65
C LYS A 17 4.75 1.33 -6.08
N LEU A 18 4.71 1.80 -7.31
CA LEU A 18 3.49 2.22 -8.00
C LEU A 18 2.97 1.07 -8.86
N MET A 19 1.70 0.71 -8.68
CA MET A 19 0.98 -0.27 -9.48
C MET A 19 -0.18 0.42 -10.19
N VAL A 20 -0.29 0.24 -11.50
CA VAL A 20 -1.42 0.72 -12.30
C VAL A 20 -2.37 -0.45 -12.55
N LEU A 21 -3.62 -0.29 -12.16
CA LEU A 21 -4.68 -1.29 -12.37
C LEU A 21 -5.24 -1.19 -13.79
N GLN A 22 -5.91 -2.24 -14.26
CA GLN A 22 -6.61 -2.23 -15.55
C GLN A 22 -7.66 -1.12 -15.67
N SER A 23 -8.23 -0.67 -14.55
CA SER A 23 -9.14 0.48 -14.49
C SER A 23 -8.45 1.84 -14.66
N GLY A 24 -7.12 1.87 -14.82
CA GLY A 24 -6.30 3.09 -14.84
C GLY A 24 -6.00 3.67 -13.46
N LYS A 25 -6.59 3.12 -12.38
CA LYS A 25 -6.32 3.58 -11.00
C LYS A 25 -4.87 3.28 -10.61
N LYS A 26 -4.19 4.29 -10.05
CA LYS A 26 -2.84 4.16 -9.49
C LYS A 26 -2.93 3.82 -8.01
N VAL A 27 -2.23 2.78 -7.59
CA VAL A 27 -2.12 2.37 -6.18
C VAL A 27 -0.65 2.28 -5.81
N HIS A 28 -0.32 2.80 -4.62
CA HIS A 28 1.03 2.77 -4.09
C HIS A 28 1.12 1.78 -2.94
N PHE A 29 2.25 1.08 -2.84
CA PHE A 29 2.55 0.15 -1.76
C PHE A 29 3.94 0.44 -1.20
N CYS A 30 4.10 0.39 0.13
CA CYS A 30 5.41 0.58 0.76
C CYS A 30 6.38 -0.57 0.51
N ASN A 31 5.87 -1.78 0.32
CA ASN A 31 6.69 -2.98 0.07
C ASN A 31 5.87 -4.12 -0.56
N SER A 32 6.59 -5.18 -0.97
CA SER A 32 6.02 -6.39 -1.56
C SER A 32 5.07 -7.16 -0.64
N LYS A 33 5.21 -7.04 0.70
CA LYS A 33 4.31 -7.68 1.66
C LYS A 33 2.92 -7.06 1.59
N CYS A 34 2.85 -5.73 1.58
CA CYS A 34 1.59 -4.98 1.44
C CYS A 34 0.90 -5.25 0.09
N GLU A 35 1.66 -5.30 -1.01
CA GLU A 35 1.11 -5.67 -2.33
C GLU A 35 0.48 -7.07 -2.32
N LYS A 36 1.23 -8.08 -1.82
CA LYS A 36 0.75 -9.47 -1.76
C LYS A 36 -0.45 -9.62 -0.85
N ASN A 37 -0.43 -8.96 0.30
CA ASN A 37 -1.55 -9.04 1.24
C ASN A 37 -2.82 -8.39 0.68
N TRP A 38 -2.69 -7.25 0.00
CA TRP A 38 -3.81 -6.60 -0.70
C TRP A 38 -4.37 -7.48 -1.82
N LYS A 39 -3.50 -8.09 -2.65
CA LYS A 39 -3.90 -9.03 -3.71
C LYS A 39 -4.61 -10.28 -3.17
N ASN A 40 -4.17 -10.78 -2.02
CA ASN A 40 -4.76 -11.95 -1.36
C ASN A 40 -5.97 -11.59 -0.47
N ASN A 41 -6.47 -10.36 -0.53
CA ASN A 41 -7.61 -9.86 0.25
C ASN A 41 -7.49 -10.13 1.76
N ARG A 42 -6.27 -10.00 2.30
CA ARG A 42 -6.01 -10.20 3.74
C ARG A 42 -6.43 -8.95 4.51
N GLN A 43 -7.15 -9.13 5.60
CA GLN A 43 -7.63 -8.05 6.47
C GLN A 43 -6.71 -7.88 7.68
N HIS A 44 -5.41 -7.67 7.45
CA HIS A 44 -4.46 -7.43 8.55
C HIS A 44 -4.50 -5.95 8.97
N GLU A 45 -4.79 -5.69 10.24
CA GLU A 45 -4.64 -4.37 10.85
C GLU A 45 -3.20 -4.16 11.32
N TYR A 46 -2.59 -3.03 10.95
CA TYR A 46 -1.27 -2.68 11.44
C TYR A 46 -1.42 -1.79 12.68
N PRO A 47 -0.54 -1.93 13.69
CA PRO A 47 -0.54 -1.06 14.86
C PRO A 47 -0.43 0.43 14.51
N SER A 48 0.19 0.76 13.36
CA SER A 48 0.28 2.13 12.84
C SER A 48 -1.08 2.79 12.52
N LYS A 49 -2.18 2.03 12.52
CA LYS A 49 -3.56 2.55 12.40
C LYS A 49 -4.22 2.92 13.74
N GLN A 50 -3.58 2.67 14.87
CA GLN A 50 -4.10 3.06 16.19
C GLN A 50 -3.68 4.51 16.50
N LYS A 51 -4.41 5.47 15.93
CA LYS A 51 -4.46 6.85 16.41
C LYS A 51 -5.90 7.23 16.70
#